data_AF-A0A0W8FBA8-F1
#
_entry.id   AF-A0A0W8FBA8-F1
#
_cell.length_a   1.000
_cell.length_b   1.000
_cell.length_c   1.000
_cell.angle_alpha   90.00
_cell.angle_beta   90.00
_cell.angle_gamma   90.00
#
_symmetry.space_group_name_H-M   'P 1'
#
loop_
_entity.id
_entity.type
_entity.pdbx_description
1 polymer ?
#
loop_
_entity_poly.entity_id
_entity_poly.type
_entity_poly.pdbx_seq_one_letter_code
_entity_poly.pdbx_strand_id
1 'polypeptide(L)'
;MGPVNQSAALRVEASRYRVLRDLEVAVDLLENSHELFDLMLKGGAGPAMAIPGARCPEDVAALVGGLTKIEERVCRFGGFRFGGRSDSASVILAAMKIDPLAKAAIDLEPKALLSCRELGLPIIDRARLDELAAIGQCHLKGEEELSEGEGSALLPAAIWDEGVLGKEPRLYLLGASASLLVELLASLPASRAWGILEDDSKI
;
A
#
# COMPACT_ATOMS: atom_id res chain seq x y z
N MET A 1 34.93 8.06 -19.52
CA MET A 1 34.52 8.49 -18.17
C MET A 1 33.40 9.50 -18.33
N GLY A 2 32.15 9.09 -18.10
CA GLY A 2 31.01 10.02 -18.15
C GLY A 2 31.03 10.96 -16.93
N PRO A 3 30.38 12.13 -17.00
CA PRO A 3 30.32 13.05 -15.87
C PRO A 3 29.65 12.39 -14.66
N VAL A 4 30.27 12.51 -13.50
CA VAL A 4 29.69 12.08 -12.22
C VAL A 4 28.60 13.08 -11.85
N ASN A 5 27.35 12.64 -11.71
CA ASN A 5 26.26 13.51 -11.27
C ASN A 5 26.41 13.81 -9.77
N GLN A 6 27.10 14.92 -9.45
CA GLN A 6 27.35 15.37 -8.09
C GLN A 6 26.06 15.64 -7.28
N SER A 7 24.91 15.78 -7.94
CA SER A 7 23.60 15.99 -7.28
C SER A 7 22.83 14.70 -6.99
N ALA A 8 23.30 13.55 -7.47
CA ALA A 8 22.55 12.29 -7.38
C ALA A 8 22.28 11.87 -5.94
N ALA A 9 23.28 11.93 -5.06
CA ALA A 9 23.13 11.61 -3.64
C ALA A 9 22.11 12.52 -2.95
N LEU A 10 22.20 13.85 -3.18
CA LEU A 10 21.26 14.82 -2.62
C LEU A 10 19.82 14.58 -3.06
N ARG A 11 19.59 14.17 -4.31
CA ARG A 11 18.25 13.82 -4.81
C ARG A 11 17.68 12.59 -4.12
N VAL A 12 18.52 11.59 -3.86
CA VAL A 12 18.12 10.38 -3.12
C VAL A 12 17.79 10.74 -1.68
N GLU A 13 18.62 11.51 -0.99
CA GLU A 13 18.37 11.96 0.38
C GLU A 13 17.08 12.79 0.48
N ALA A 14 16.88 13.74 -0.43
CA ALA A 14 15.64 14.52 -0.49
C ALA A 14 14.41 13.65 -0.73
N SER A 15 14.54 12.61 -1.55
CA SER A 15 13.45 11.64 -1.79
C SER A 15 13.16 10.80 -0.55
N ARG A 16 14.20 10.35 0.17
CA ARG A 16 14.04 9.62 1.43
C ARG A 16 13.34 10.46 2.49
N TYR A 17 13.69 11.74 2.60
CA TYR A 17 13.00 12.67 3.49
C TYR A 17 11.51 12.84 3.13
N ARG A 18 11.19 13.03 1.84
CA ARG A 18 9.79 13.16 1.39
C ARG A 18 8.97 11.91 1.68
N VAL A 19 9.54 10.74 1.47
CA VAL A 19 8.90 9.46 1.79
C VAL A 19 8.60 9.37 3.29
N LEU A 20 9.55 9.67 4.16
CA LEU A 20 9.31 9.65 5.61
C LEU A 20 8.24 10.67 6.01
N ARG A 21 8.25 11.88 5.43
CA ARG A 21 7.23 12.89 5.71
C ARG A 21 5.83 12.46 5.27
N ASP A 22 5.70 11.86 4.10
CA ASP A 22 4.41 11.36 3.60
C ASP A 22 3.87 10.23 4.49
N LEU A 23 4.74 9.34 4.94
CA LEU A 23 4.40 8.25 5.86
C LEU A 23 3.97 8.74 7.23
N GLU A 24 4.64 9.76 7.79
CA GLU A 24 4.20 10.40 9.04
C GLU A 24 2.81 11.02 8.88
N VAL A 25 2.55 11.75 7.78
CA VAL A 25 1.21 12.30 7.49
C VAL A 25 0.17 11.17 7.37
N ALA A 26 0.51 10.08 6.68
CA ALA A 26 -0.40 8.95 6.52
C ALA A 26 -0.78 8.33 7.88
N VAL A 27 0.18 8.15 8.78
CA VAL A 27 -0.10 7.63 10.13
C VAL A 27 -0.87 8.62 10.97
N ASP A 28 -0.53 9.90 10.94
CA ASP A 28 -1.30 10.93 11.63
C ASP A 28 -2.77 10.92 11.17
N LEU A 29 -3.03 10.75 9.88
CA LEU A 29 -4.40 10.58 9.36
C LEU A 29 -5.07 9.30 9.89
N LEU A 30 -4.37 8.16 9.86
CA LEU A 30 -4.90 6.89 10.37
C LEU A 30 -5.24 6.93 11.86
N GLU A 31 -4.39 7.56 12.68
CA GLU A 31 -4.61 7.70 14.14
C GLU A 31 -5.81 8.61 14.45
N ASN A 32 -6.18 9.51 13.52
CA ASN A 32 -7.31 10.44 13.66
C ASN A 32 -8.59 10.00 12.91
N SER A 33 -8.55 8.87 12.21
CA SER A 33 -9.69 8.32 11.45
C SER A 33 -10.22 7.04 12.10
N HIS A 34 -11.15 7.20 13.06
CA HIS A 34 -11.80 6.07 13.76
C HIS A 34 -12.54 5.14 12.79
N GLU A 35 -13.08 5.68 11.71
CA GLU A 35 -13.75 4.94 10.65
C GLU A 35 -12.81 3.97 9.89
N LEU A 36 -11.49 4.15 9.96
CA LEU A 36 -10.55 3.24 9.32
C LEU A 36 -10.06 2.13 10.25
N PHE A 37 -10.42 2.19 11.54
CA PHE A 37 -9.99 1.24 12.56
C PHE A 37 -10.21 -0.20 12.13
N ASP A 38 -11.39 -0.48 11.59
CA ASP A 38 -11.76 -1.81 11.19
C ASP A 38 -10.95 -2.30 9.98
N LEU A 39 -10.57 -1.42 9.06
CA LEU A 39 -9.85 -1.78 7.85
C LEU A 39 -8.36 -2.07 8.10
N MET A 40 -7.78 -1.63 9.22
CA MET A 40 -6.35 -1.82 9.49
C MET A 40 -6.04 -3.24 9.97
N LEU A 41 -4.96 -3.84 9.46
CA LEU A 41 -4.54 -5.19 9.87
C LEU A 41 -4.14 -5.24 11.36
N LYS A 42 -4.58 -6.27 12.09
CA LYS A 42 -4.06 -6.55 13.43
C LYS A 42 -2.62 -7.07 13.36
N GLY A 43 -1.72 -6.50 14.18
CA GLY A 43 -0.42 -7.13 14.47
C GLY A 43 0.79 -6.62 13.67
N GLY A 44 1.03 -5.31 13.66
CA GLY A 44 2.35 -4.77 13.32
C GLY A 44 2.59 -4.48 11.83
N ALA A 45 1.52 -4.49 11.02
CA ALA A 45 1.52 -3.99 9.66
C ALA A 45 1.13 -2.50 9.61
N GLY A 46 1.38 -1.81 8.50
CA GLY A 46 1.10 -0.39 8.35
C GLY A 46 1.53 0.17 7.00
N PRO A 47 1.47 1.50 6.80
CA PRO A 47 1.87 2.10 5.54
C PRO A 47 3.37 1.91 5.26
N ALA A 48 3.69 1.68 3.99
CA ALA A 48 5.05 1.60 3.48
C ALA A 48 5.16 2.39 2.18
N MET A 49 6.33 2.96 1.92
CA MET A 49 6.56 3.77 0.73
C MET A 49 8.03 3.76 0.31
N ALA A 50 8.26 3.69 -1.00
CA ALA A 50 9.56 3.64 -1.64
C ALA A 50 9.95 5.01 -2.23
N ILE A 51 11.26 5.25 -2.35
CA ILE A 51 11.76 6.37 -3.14
C ILE A 51 11.52 6.15 -4.64
N PRO A 52 11.44 7.21 -5.46
CA PRO A 52 11.36 7.06 -6.91
C PRO A 52 12.54 6.25 -7.46
N GLY A 53 12.25 5.25 -8.29
CA GLY A 53 13.26 4.38 -8.89
C GLY A 53 13.88 3.34 -7.95
N ALA A 54 13.26 3.07 -6.80
CA ALA A 54 13.66 2.03 -5.85
C ALA A 54 13.86 0.67 -6.55
N ARG A 55 14.90 -0.06 -6.14
CA ARG A 55 15.23 -1.38 -6.72
C ARG A 55 15.39 -2.48 -5.67
N CYS A 56 15.53 -2.10 -4.41
CA CYS A 56 15.78 -3.03 -3.32
C CYS A 56 15.03 -2.60 -2.05
N PRO A 57 14.88 -3.52 -1.07
CA PRO A 57 14.17 -3.21 0.18
C PRO A 57 14.75 -2.02 0.95
N GLU A 58 16.04 -1.72 0.80
CA GLU A 58 16.72 -0.58 1.44
C GLU A 58 16.24 0.79 0.94
N ASP A 59 15.57 0.81 -0.22
CA ASP A 59 14.93 1.98 -0.82
C ASP A 59 13.47 2.16 -0.37
N VAL A 60 12.94 1.22 0.44
CA VAL A 60 11.57 1.24 0.96
C VAL A 60 11.58 1.55 2.45
N ALA A 61 10.80 2.54 2.86
CA ALA A 61 10.52 2.83 4.27
C ALA A 61 9.21 2.18 4.69
N ALA A 62 9.22 1.59 5.88
CA ALA A 62 8.04 1.01 6.50
C ALA A 62 8.06 1.27 8.01
N LEU A 63 6.89 1.18 8.65
CA LEU A 63 6.75 1.35 10.09
C LEU A 63 7.35 0.15 10.82
N VAL A 64 8.44 0.36 11.57
CA VAL A 64 9.03 -0.68 12.41
C VAL A 64 8.27 -0.75 13.72
N GLY A 65 7.70 -1.92 14.03
CA GLY A 65 6.80 -2.15 15.17
C GLY A 65 5.33 -2.14 14.78
N GLY A 66 4.99 -1.36 13.74
CA GLY A 66 3.71 -1.36 13.04
C GLY A 66 2.56 -0.69 13.77
N LEU A 67 1.34 -0.92 13.28
CA LEU A 67 0.13 -0.39 13.89
C LEU A 67 -0.45 -1.38 14.90
N THR A 68 -0.99 -0.85 15.99
CA THR A 68 -1.76 -1.58 17.00
C THR A 68 -3.14 -0.96 17.15
N LYS A 69 -4.08 -1.74 17.67
CA LYS A 69 -5.46 -1.34 17.95
C LYS A 69 -5.64 -1.25 19.46
N ILE A 70 -5.96 -0.06 19.97
CA ILE A 70 -6.20 0.19 21.39
C ILE A 70 -7.57 0.84 21.53
N GLU A 71 -8.46 0.17 22.26
CA GLU A 71 -9.88 0.51 22.39
C GLU A 71 -10.55 0.57 21.01
N GLU A 72 -10.66 1.75 20.42
CA GLU A 72 -11.24 2.00 19.08
C GLU A 72 -10.33 2.89 18.22
N ARG A 73 -9.03 2.92 18.54
CA ARG A 73 -8.05 3.75 17.85
C ARG A 73 -6.93 2.92 17.27
N VAL A 74 -6.52 3.31 16.07
CA VAL A 74 -5.24 2.88 15.50
C VAL A 74 -4.17 3.70 16.19
N CYS A 75 -3.14 3.04 16.71
CA CYS A 75 -1.99 3.67 17.34
C CYS A 75 -0.71 3.11 16.71
N ARG A 76 0.25 3.95 16.39
CA ARG A 76 1.56 3.49 15.94
C ARG A 76 2.39 2.94 17.10
N PHE A 77 3.13 1.88 16.82
CA PHE A 77 4.17 1.35 17.69
C PHE A 77 5.51 1.44 16.96
N GLY A 78 6.41 2.29 17.46
CA GLY A 78 7.74 2.50 16.86
C GLY A 78 7.78 3.63 15.83
N GLY A 79 8.56 3.47 14.76
CA GLY A 79 8.82 4.54 13.80
C GLY A 79 9.31 4.07 12.44
N PHE A 80 9.28 4.97 11.46
CA PHE A 80 9.62 4.63 10.07
C PHE A 80 11.12 4.46 9.86
N ARG A 81 11.49 3.37 9.18
CA ARG A 81 12.87 3.10 8.77
C ARG A 81 12.91 2.51 7.38
N PHE A 82 13.93 2.92 6.63
CA PHE A 82 14.29 2.29 5.38
C PHE A 82 14.99 0.94 5.59
N GLY A 83 14.75 -0.02 4.70
CA GLY A 83 15.38 -1.34 4.75
C GLY A 83 14.90 -2.20 5.93
N GLY A 84 13.80 -1.83 6.57
CA GLY A 84 13.13 -2.69 7.55
C GLY A 84 12.51 -3.91 6.88
N ARG A 85 12.38 -5.02 7.62
CA ARG A 85 11.61 -6.18 7.14
C ARG A 85 10.13 -5.79 7.05
N SER A 86 9.60 -5.74 5.84
CA SER A 86 8.20 -5.44 5.55
C SER A 86 7.75 -6.32 4.39
N ASP A 87 6.63 -7.04 4.56
CA ASP A 87 6.03 -7.81 3.48
C ASP A 87 5.58 -6.86 2.34
N SER A 88 5.08 -5.68 2.68
CA SER A 88 4.68 -4.60 1.76
C SER A 88 5.83 -4.10 0.87
N ALA A 89 7.09 -4.19 1.32
CA ALA A 89 8.23 -3.79 0.49
C ALA A 89 8.36 -4.65 -0.78
N SER A 90 8.09 -5.96 -0.68
CA SER A 90 8.09 -6.85 -1.85
C SER A 90 6.96 -6.53 -2.83
N VAL A 91 5.81 -6.11 -2.29
CA VAL A 91 4.63 -5.70 -3.06
C VAL A 91 4.88 -4.40 -3.81
N ILE A 92 5.41 -3.39 -3.12
CA ILE A 92 5.78 -2.12 -3.73
C ILE A 92 6.82 -2.31 -4.83
N LEU A 93 7.89 -3.08 -4.56
CA LEU A 93 8.96 -3.29 -5.57
C LEU A 93 8.46 -4.07 -6.79
N ALA A 94 7.54 -5.01 -6.63
CA ALA A 94 6.90 -5.71 -7.75
C ALA A 94 6.02 -4.74 -8.56
N ALA A 95 5.19 -3.94 -7.88
CA ALA A 95 4.34 -2.94 -8.51
C ALA A 95 5.15 -1.89 -9.28
N MET A 96 6.26 -1.41 -8.71
CA MET A 96 7.14 -0.41 -9.35
C MET A 96 7.84 -0.90 -10.62
N LYS A 97 7.97 -2.22 -10.82
CA LYS A 97 8.48 -2.78 -12.09
C LYS A 97 7.47 -2.67 -13.22
N ILE A 98 6.19 -2.62 -12.89
CA ILE A 98 5.08 -2.50 -13.83
C ILE A 98 4.74 -1.02 -14.03
N ASP A 99 4.58 -0.28 -12.93
CA ASP A 99 4.28 1.14 -12.90
C ASP A 99 5.18 1.85 -11.86
N PRO A 100 6.18 2.63 -12.29
CA PRO A 100 7.10 3.33 -11.38
C PRO A 100 6.43 4.32 -10.42
N LEU A 101 5.18 4.74 -10.67
CA LEU A 101 4.41 5.58 -9.76
C LEU A 101 3.83 4.78 -8.58
N ALA A 102 3.70 3.46 -8.68
CA ALA A 102 3.15 2.57 -7.65
C ALA A 102 4.12 2.29 -6.50
N LYS A 103 4.49 3.36 -5.78
CA LYS A 103 5.55 3.37 -4.78
C LYS A 103 5.07 3.35 -3.33
N ALA A 104 3.77 3.32 -3.07
CA ALA A 104 3.20 3.27 -1.72
C ALA A 104 2.23 2.08 -1.58
N ALA A 105 2.18 1.51 -0.38
CA ALA A 105 1.22 0.48 -0.01
C ALA A 105 0.69 0.72 1.40
N ILE A 106 -0.59 0.39 1.63
CA ILE A 106 -1.19 0.27 2.96
C ILE A 106 -1.72 -1.14 3.13
N ASP A 107 -1.31 -1.77 4.23
CA ASP A 107 -1.78 -3.10 4.62
C ASP A 107 -3.17 -3.00 5.25
N LEU A 108 -4.13 -3.72 4.70
CA LEU A 108 -5.53 -3.75 5.09
C LEU A 108 -5.98 -5.16 5.44
N GLU A 109 -6.97 -5.24 6.34
CA GLU A 109 -7.72 -6.46 6.62
C GLU A 109 -8.44 -6.95 5.36
N PRO A 110 -8.62 -8.28 5.19
CA PRO A 110 -9.39 -8.85 4.10
C PRO A 110 -10.78 -8.25 3.89
N LYS A 111 -11.44 -7.80 4.98
CA LYS A 111 -12.77 -7.20 4.89
C LYS A 111 -12.82 -5.88 4.10
N ALA A 112 -11.68 -5.22 3.89
CA ALA A 112 -11.57 -4.04 3.04
C ALA A 112 -11.81 -4.35 1.54
N LEU A 113 -11.78 -5.64 1.15
CA LEU A 113 -11.96 -6.07 -0.24
C LEU A 113 -13.28 -5.56 -0.85
N LEU A 114 -14.38 -5.60 -0.08
CA LEU A 114 -15.68 -5.12 -0.55
C LEU A 114 -15.66 -3.62 -0.82
N SER A 115 -15.09 -2.83 0.10
CA SER A 115 -14.94 -1.38 -0.07
C SER A 115 -14.07 -1.03 -1.28
N CYS A 116 -12.99 -1.77 -1.53
CA CYS A 116 -12.18 -1.60 -2.73
C CYS A 116 -12.98 -1.88 -4.02
N ARG A 117 -13.87 -2.88 -4.01
CA ARG A 117 -14.78 -3.15 -5.16
C ARG A 117 -15.77 -2.02 -5.38
N GLU A 118 -16.35 -1.49 -4.29
CA GLU A 118 -17.31 -0.38 -4.36
C GLU A 118 -16.68 0.90 -4.90
N LEU A 119 -15.39 1.13 -4.62
CA LEU A 119 -14.58 2.19 -5.21
C LEU A 119 -14.20 1.96 -6.69
N GLY A 120 -14.55 0.79 -7.26
CA GLY A 120 -14.16 0.43 -8.62
C GLY A 120 -12.65 0.18 -8.77
N LEU A 121 -11.94 -0.12 -7.67
CA LEU A 121 -10.51 -0.38 -7.72
C LEU A 121 -10.26 -1.75 -8.37
N PRO A 122 -9.29 -1.86 -9.29
CA PRO A 122 -8.86 -3.16 -9.80
C PRO A 122 -8.28 -3.97 -8.64
N ILE A 123 -8.71 -5.23 -8.55
CA ILE A 123 -8.19 -6.21 -7.59
C ILE A 123 -7.33 -7.21 -8.33
N ILE A 124 -6.10 -7.40 -7.87
CA ILE A 124 -5.10 -8.23 -8.53
C ILE A 124 -4.53 -9.19 -7.49
N ASP A 125 -4.45 -10.47 -7.83
CA ASP A 125 -3.81 -11.43 -6.94
C ASP A 125 -2.30 -11.20 -6.88
N ARG A 126 -1.71 -11.43 -5.70
CA ARG A 126 -0.27 -11.30 -5.45
C ARG A 126 0.55 -12.12 -6.44
N ALA A 127 0.12 -13.34 -6.75
CA ALA A 127 0.78 -14.20 -7.73
C ALA A 127 0.80 -13.57 -9.13
N ARG A 128 -0.33 -13.00 -9.58
CA ARG A 128 -0.43 -12.31 -10.87
C ARG A 128 0.43 -11.05 -10.90
N LEU A 129 0.51 -10.31 -9.80
CA LEU A 129 1.41 -9.16 -9.68
C LEU A 129 2.87 -9.58 -9.88
N ASP A 130 3.29 -10.67 -9.25
CA ASP A 130 4.65 -11.19 -9.36
C ASP A 130 4.96 -11.71 -10.78
N GLU A 131 4.00 -12.35 -11.44
CA GLU A 131 4.11 -12.76 -12.86
C GLU A 131 4.31 -11.54 -13.77
N LEU A 132 3.45 -10.53 -13.66
CA LEU A 132 3.53 -9.29 -14.43
C LEU A 132 4.84 -8.54 -14.19
N ALA A 133 5.30 -8.51 -12.93
CA ALA A 133 6.56 -7.90 -12.53
C ALA A 133 7.79 -8.66 -13.07
N ALA A 134 7.70 -9.97 -13.27
CA ALA A 134 8.78 -10.77 -13.85
C ALA A 134 8.97 -10.51 -15.36
N ILE A 135 7.87 -10.28 -16.08
CA ILE A 135 7.90 -9.94 -17.51
C ILE A 135 8.00 -8.43 -17.79
N GLY A 136 7.81 -7.58 -16.77
CA GLY A 136 7.88 -6.13 -16.88
C GLY A 136 6.75 -5.52 -17.73
N GLN A 137 5.57 -6.13 -17.73
CA GLN A 137 4.43 -5.70 -18.55
C GLN A 137 3.24 -5.29 -17.68
N CYS A 138 2.52 -4.25 -18.12
CA CYS A 138 1.25 -3.84 -17.53
C CYS A 138 0.09 -4.25 -18.45
N HIS A 139 -0.50 -5.42 -18.21
CA HIS A 139 -1.67 -5.92 -18.96
C HIS A 139 -2.92 -5.94 -18.10
N LEU A 140 -3.19 -4.82 -17.42
CA LEU A 140 -4.28 -4.71 -16.45
C LEU A 140 -5.46 -3.88 -16.97
N LYS A 141 -5.31 -3.21 -18.11
CA LYS A 141 -6.40 -2.61 -18.88
C LYS A 141 -6.53 -3.34 -20.21
N GLY A 142 -7.76 -3.64 -20.62
CA GLY A 142 -8.05 -4.15 -21.97
C GLY A 142 -7.39 -3.26 -23.01
N GLU A 143 -6.87 -3.87 -24.08
CA GLU A 143 -5.94 -3.32 -25.07
C GLU A 143 -6.43 -2.10 -25.88
N GLU A 144 -7.45 -1.36 -25.46
CA GLU A 144 -8.05 -0.28 -26.27
C GLU A 144 -7.91 1.14 -25.69
N GLU A 145 -7.40 1.33 -24.47
CA GLU A 145 -7.29 2.68 -23.87
C GLU A 145 -5.93 2.97 -23.20
N LEU A 146 -4.84 2.73 -23.92
CA LEU A 146 -3.58 3.42 -23.65
C LEU A 146 -3.29 4.36 -24.82
N SER A 147 -4.09 5.43 -24.90
CA SER A 147 -3.52 6.68 -25.41
C SER A 147 -2.39 7.09 -24.46
N GLU A 148 -1.33 7.68 -25.00
CA GLU A 148 -0.18 8.25 -24.28
C GLU A 148 -0.59 9.41 -23.36
N GLY A 149 -1.50 9.14 -22.41
CA GLY A 149 -1.91 10.03 -21.35
C GLY A 149 -1.13 9.71 -20.08
N GLU A 150 -0.81 10.75 -19.32
CA GLU A 150 -0.10 10.77 -18.03
C GLU A 150 -0.83 10.03 -16.87
N GLY A 151 -1.64 9.02 -17.18
CA GLY A 151 -2.38 8.20 -16.22
C GLY A 151 -1.58 6.98 -15.79
N SER A 152 -1.62 6.69 -14.49
CA SER A 152 -1.06 5.44 -13.94
C SER A 152 -1.91 4.25 -14.38
N ALA A 153 -1.25 3.18 -14.84
CA ALA A 153 -1.90 1.97 -15.30
C ALA A 153 -2.30 1.05 -14.14
N LEU A 154 -1.66 1.23 -12.97
CA LEU A 154 -1.84 0.39 -11.78
C LEU A 154 -2.45 1.13 -10.58
N LEU A 155 -2.62 2.46 -10.62
CA LEU A 155 -3.01 3.21 -9.41
C LEU A 155 -4.35 3.93 -9.50
N PRO A 156 -5.12 3.95 -8.39
CA PRO A 156 -5.01 3.05 -7.23
C PRO A 156 -5.44 1.62 -7.56
N ALA A 157 -4.81 0.60 -6.95
CA ALA A 157 -5.20 -0.81 -7.10
C ALA A 157 -5.09 -1.55 -5.76
N ALA A 158 -5.86 -2.63 -5.60
CA ALA A 158 -5.78 -3.49 -4.42
C ALA A 158 -5.15 -4.84 -4.78
N ILE A 159 -4.15 -5.25 -4.01
CA ILE A 159 -3.45 -6.53 -4.20
C ILE A 159 -3.92 -7.51 -3.14
N TRP A 160 -4.56 -8.58 -3.58
CA TRP A 160 -5.00 -9.67 -2.70
C TRP A 160 -3.86 -10.67 -2.49
N ASP A 161 -3.51 -10.91 -1.24
CA ASP A 161 -2.55 -11.92 -0.83
C ASP A 161 -3.28 -12.94 0.04
N GLU A 162 -3.49 -14.15 -0.50
CA GLU A 162 -4.13 -15.27 0.21
C GLU A 162 -3.34 -15.70 1.46
N GLY A 163 -2.09 -15.25 1.58
CA GLY A 163 -1.16 -15.71 2.58
C GLY A 163 -0.57 -17.07 2.22
N VAL A 164 0.42 -17.46 3.01
CA VAL A 164 0.99 -18.82 2.98
C VAL A 164 0.64 -19.50 4.29
N LEU A 165 0.83 -20.82 4.38
CA LEU A 165 0.55 -21.59 5.59
C LEU A 165 1.14 -20.89 6.85
N GLY A 166 0.27 -20.43 7.76
CA GLY A 166 0.65 -19.72 8.98
C GLY A 166 0.74 -18.18 8.88
N LYS A 167 0.42 -17.57 7.73
CA LYS A 167 0.20 -16.12 7.56
C LYS A 167 -1.26 -15.87 7.18
N GLU A 168 -1.90 -14.93 7.86
CA GLU A 168 -3.27 -14.52 7.52
C GLU A 168 -3.31 -13.85 6.14
N PRO A 169 -4.41 -14.05 5.39
CA PRO A 169 -4.65 -13.33 4.15
C PRO A 169 -4.73 -11.84 4.41
N ARG A 170 -4.33 -11.03 3.43
CA ARG A 170 -4.35 -9.57 3.56
C ARG A 170 -4.51 -8.88 2.22
N LEU A 171 -4.88 -7.61 2.30
CA LEU A 171 -5.04 -6.76 1.14
C LEU A 171 -4.01 -5.63 1.20
N TYR A 172 -3.31 -5.35 0.11
CA TYR A 172 -2.44 -4.18 -0.01
C TYR A 172 -3.08 -3.17 -0.93
N LEU A 173 -3.41 -1.99 -0.42
CA LEU A 173 -3.84 -0.88 -1.28
C LEU A 173 -2.61 -0.18 -1.82
N LEU A 174 -2.42 -0.19 -3.14
CA LEU A 174 -1.30 0.43 -3.86
C LEU A 174 -1.64 1.84 -4.34
N GLY A 175 -0.66 2.74 -4.25
CA GLY A 175 -0.80 4.16 -4.56
C GLY A 175 0.52 4.84 -4.88
N ALA A 176 0.43 6.12 -5.26
CA ALA A 176 1.60 6.98 -5.46
C ALA A 176 2.10 7.63 -4.16
N SER A 177 1.27 7.68 -3.12
CA SER A 177 1.55 8.29 -1.83
C SER A 177 0.73 7.53 -0.77
N ALA A 178 1.33 7.29 0.40
CA ALA A 178 0.63 6.65 1.49
C ALA A 178 -0.45 7.57 2.06
N SER A 179 -0.17 8.88 2.17
CA SER A 179 -1.16 9.83 2.68
C SER A 179 -2.40 9.93 1.79
N LEU A 180 -2.22 9.99 0.46
CA LEU A 180 -3.35 9.97 -0.49
C LEU A 180 -4.17 8.68 -0.43
N LEU A 181 -3.55 7.55 -0.13
CA LEU A 181 -4.28 6.29 0.05
C LEU A 181 -5.15 6.31 1.32
N VAL A 182 -4.64 6.90 2.40
CA VAL A 182 -5.45 7.08 3.62
C VAL A 182 -6.62 8.02 3.36
N GLU A 183 -6.40 9.14 2.65
CA GLU A 183 -7.48 10.05 2.26
C GLU A 183 -8.53 9.36 1.37
N LEU A 184 -8.10 8.53 0.41
CA LEU A 184 -9.00 7.72 -0.41
C LEU A 184 -9.83 6.77 0.45
N LEU A 185 -9.21 6.09 1.42
CA LEU A 185 -9.91 5.22 2.34
C LEU A 185 -10.89 6.00 3.22
N ALA A 186 -10.51 7.16 3.74
CA ALA A 186 -11.38 8.01 4.57
C ALA A 186 -12.57 8.60 3.78
N SER A 187 -12.43 8.74 2.45
CA SER A 187 -13.52 9.17 1.57
C SER A 187 -14.61 8.11 1.37
N LEU A 188 -14.37 6.87 1.80
CA LEU A 188 -15.38 5.82 1.77
C LEU A 188 -16.57 6.25 2.64
N PRO A 189 -17.81 6.18 2.11
CA PRO A 189 -18.97 6.49 2.92
C PRO A 189 -19.00 5.52 4.11
N ALA A 190 -19.00 6.07 5.33
CA ALA A 190 -19.18 5.32 6.58
C ALA A 190 -20.52 4.55 6.63
N SER A 191 -21.38 4.70 5.62
CA SER A 191 -22.71 4.11 5.51
C SER A 191 -22.71 2.72 4.89
N ARG A 192 -22.27 1.74 5.69
CA ARG A 192 -22.96 0.46 5.90
C ARG A 192 -22.28 -0.15 7.10
N ALA A 193 -22.93 0.04 8.25
CA ALA A 193 -22.58 -0.52 9.54
C ALA A 193 -21.78 -1.82 9.39
N TRP A 194 -20.56 -1.86 9.92
CA TRP A 194 -19.67 -3.04 9.95
C TRP A 194 -20.21 -4.22 10.78
N GLY A 195 -21.53 -4.30 10.98
CA GLY A 195 -22.22 -5.47 11.49
C GLY A 195 -22.99 -6.13 10.35
N ILE A 196 -22.44 -7.20 9.79
CA ILE A 196 -23.09 -8.50 9.50
C ILE A 196 -21.92 -9.44 9.23
N LEU A 197 -21.39 -10.06 10.27
CA LEU A 197 -20.78 -11.40 10.29
C LEU A 197 -20.81 -11.93 11.74
N GLU A 198 -21.94 -11.73 12.42
CA GLU A 198 -22.32 -12.50 13.62
C GLU A 198 -23.77 -12.93 13.43
N ASP A 199 -24.01 -13.91 12.56
CA ASP A 199 -25.04 -14.95 12.75
C ASP A 199 -25.00 -15.91 11.54
N ASP A 200 -24.22 -16.97 11.64
CA ASP A 200 -24.40 -18.17 10.79
C ASP A 200 -23.98 -19.43 11.56
N SER A 201 -24.33 -19.46 12.85
CA SER A 201 -24.21 -20.67 13.68
C SER A 201 -25.53 -21.00 14.39
N LYS A 202 -26.64 -20.91 13.64
CA LYS A 202 -27.83 -21.74 13.85
C LYS A 202 -28.51 -22.01 12.50
N ILE A 203 -28.29 -23.19 11.95
CA ILE A 203 -29.27 -24.16 11.41
C ILE A 203 -28.56 -25.50 11.29
#